data_AF-A0A934ZDZ1-F1
#
_entry.id   AF-A0A934ZDZ1-F1
#
_cell.length_a   1.000
_cell.length_b   1.000
_cell.length_c   1.000
_cell.angle_alpha   90.00
_cell.angle_beta   90.00
_cell.angle_gamma   90.00
#
_symmetry.space_group_name_H-M   'P 1'
#
loop_
_entity.id
_entity.type
_entity.pdbx_description
1 polymer ?
#
loop_
_entity_poly.entity_id
_entity_poly.type
_entity_poly.pdbx_seq_one_letter_code
_entity_poly.pdbx_strand_id
1 'polypeptide(L)'
;MSLRWLLVLVPLAACSARNETAYGSCQASSACAEVTPRCVLFNNRLTGRQIGLCTVACTTSADCPDHGVCINTETAALGTVCVQRCSDATECRFAGSICPNVRPAGQPSESGCVP
;
A
#
# COMPACT_ATOMS: atom_id res chain seq x y z
N MET A 1 -58.59 3.16 -9.97
CA MET A 1 -57.43 2.95 -10.85
C MET A 1 -56.17 3.21 -10.05
N SER A 2 -55.37 2.18 -9.87
CA SER A 2 -54.20 2.12 -8.99
C SER A 2 -53.00 2.86 -9.59
N LEU A 3 -52.39 3.79 -8.84
CA LEU A 3 -51.08 4.34 -9.20
C LEU A 3 -50.01 3.71 -8.30
N ARG A 4 -49.40 2.64 -8.82
CA ARG A 4 -48.24 1.97 -8.22
C ARG A 4 -47.03 2.91 -8.34
N TRP A 5 -46.60 3.48 -7.23
CA TRP A 5 -45.30 4.13 -7.13
C TRP A 5 -44.21 3.06 -7.02
N LEU A 6 -43.52 2.80 -8.12
CA LEU A 6 -42.26 2.05 -8.13
C LEU A 6 -41.20 2.90 -7.43
N LEU A 7 -40.90 2.55 -6.18
CA LEU A 7 -39.68 2.97 -5.48
C LEU A 7 -38.48 2.37 -6.24
N VAL A 8 -37.82 3.20 -7.04
CA VAL A 8 -36.53 2.89 -7.64
C VAL A 8 -35.48 2.98 -6.52
N LEU A 9 -35.10 1.82 -5.99
CA LEU A 9 -33.90 1.66 -5.17
C LEU A 9 -32.69 1.92 -6.07
N VAL A 10 -32.21 3.16 -6.11
CA VAL A 10 -30.90 3.47 -6.68
C VAL A 10 -29.86 2.85 -5.74
N PRO A 11 -29.07 1.84 -6.18
CA PRO A 11 -27.92 1.42 -5.40
C PRO A 11 -26.93 2.57 -5.46
N LEU A 12 -26.88 3.36 -4.40
CA LEU A 12 -25.73 4.21 -4.11
C LEU A 12 -24.55 3.26 -3.95
N ALA A 13 -23.88 2.95 -5.06
CA ALA A 13 -22.53 2.43 -5.04
C ALA A 13 -21.76 3.44 -4.19
N ALA A 14 -21.47 3.04 -2.95
CA ALA A 14 -20.67 3.84 -2.05
C ALA A 14 -19.29 3.95 -2.71
N CYS A 15 -19.10 5.00 -3.50
CA CYS A 15 -17.81 5.56 -3.85
C CYS A 15 -17.19 5.99 -2.51
N SER A 16 -16.66 5.01 -1.79
CA SER A 16 -15.79 5.25 -0.66
C SER A 16 -14.65 6.07 -1.24
N ALA A 17 -14.53 7.32 -0.81
CA ALA A 17 -13.45 8.19 -1.24
C ALA A 17 -12.14 7.42 -1.04
N ARG A 18 -11.51 7.00 -2.13
CA ARG A 18 -10.23 6.31 -2.05
C ARG A 18 -9.23 7.28 -1.46
N ASN A 19 -8.37 6.82 -0.57
CA ASN A 19 -7.25 7.62 -0.13
C ASN A 19 -6.40 7.89 -1.37
N GLU A 20 -6.25 9.15 -1.78
CA GLU A 20 -5.45 9.50 -2.96
C GLU A 20 -3.94 9.36 -2.71
N THR A 21 -3.54 9.18 -1.44
CA THR A 21 -2.15 9.09 -1.04
C THR A 21 -1.59 7.69 -1.31
N ALA A 22 -0.58 7.58 -2.18
CA ALA A 22 0.17 6.35 -2.36
C ALA A 22 0.86 5.90 -1.06
N TYR A 23 1.02 4.59 -0.88
CA TYR A 23 1.77 3.97 0.23
C TYR A 23 1.22 4.22 1.65
N GLY A 24 -0.03 4.67 1.77
CA GLY A 24 -0.69 4.81 3.06
C GLY A 24 -0.95 3.47 3.76
N SER A 25 -1.21 3.53 5.07
CA SER A 25 -1.72 2.37 5.81
C SER A 25 -3.15 2.03 5.37
N CYS A 26 -3.51 0.76 5.38
CA CYS A 26 -4.81 0.27 4.95
C CYS A 26 -5.35 -0.84 5.85
N GLN A 27 -6.68 -0.98 5.87
CA GLN A 27 -7.36 -2.16 6.42
C GLN A 27 -7.93 -3.06 5.31
N ALA A 28 -8.18 -2.51 4.12
CA ALA A 28 -8.67 -3.22 2.94
C ALA A 28 -8.19 -2.52 1.66
N SER A 29 -8.09 -3.28 0.56
CA SER A 29 -7.64 -2.74 -0.74
C SER A 29 -8.54 -1.63 -1.29
N SER A 30 -9.83 -1.61 -0.93
CA SER A 30 -10.76 -0.54 -1.30
C SER A 30 -10.40 0.83 -0.71
N ALA A 31 -9.60 0.87 0.37
CA ALA A 31 -9.14 2.11 1.00
C ALA A 31 -7.89 2.71 0.32
N CYS A 32 -7.26 1.98 -0.60
CA CYS A 32 -6.02 2.37 -1.22
C CYS A 32 -6.20 3.28 -2.44
N ALA A 33 -5.17 4.09 -2.71
CA ALA A 33 -5.04 4.88 -3.93
C ALA A 33 -5.04 3.97 -5.15
N GLU A 34 -5.56 4.47 -6.28
CA GLU A 34 -5.59 3.72 -7.53
C GLU A 34 -4.19 3.31 -8.01
N VAL A 35 -3.19 4.17 -7.78
CA VAL A 35 -1.78 3.91 -8.13
C VAL A 35 -1.12 2.84 -7.24
N THR A 36 -1.64 2.59 -6.04
CA THR A 36 -1.15 1.54 -5.12
C THR A 36 -2.32 0.71 -4.60
N PRO A 37 -3.03 -0.05 -5.46
CA PRO A 37 -4.40 -0.49 -5.18
C PRO A 37 -4.51 -1.71 -4.27
N ARG A 38 -3.38 -2.33 -3.88
CA ARG A 38 -3.38 -3.56 -3.09
C ARG A 38 -3.07 -3.25 -1.65
N CYS A 39 -3.95 -3.66 -0.73
CA CYS A 39 -3.62 -3.66 0.69
C CYS A 39 -2.90 -4.98 1.06
N VAL A 40 -1.65 -4.87 1.48
CA VAL A 40 -0.82 -6.01 1.87
C VAL A 40 -0.51 -5.93 3.36
N LEU A 41 -0.76 -7.02 4.07
CA LEU A 41 -0.51 -7.12 5.51
C LEU A 41 0.92 -7.54 5.76
N PHE A 42 1.72 -6.61 6.30
CA PHE A 42 3.07 -6.86 6.75
C PHE A 42 3.05 -7.22 8.23
N ASN A 43 3.77 -8.27 8.61
CA ASN A 43 3.91 -8.67 10.00
C ASN A 43 5.29 -8.28 10.51
N ASN A 44 5.34 -7.32 11.42
CA ASN A 44 6.59 -6.95 12.08
C ASN A 44 6.94 -8.05 13.10
N ARG A 45 8.00 -8.81 12.83
CA ARG A 45 8.45 -9.91 13.70
C ARG A 45 8.99 -9.46 15.05
N LEU A 46 9.46 -8.22 15.17
CA LEU A 46 10.00 -7.66 16.42
C LEU A 46 8.89 -7.26 17.39
N THR A 47 7.80 -6.68 16.87
CA THR A 47 6.68 -6.17 17.69
C THR A 47 5.45 -7.08 17.68
N GLY A 48 5.41 -8.07 16.79
CA GLY A 48 4.24 -8.94 16.57
C GLY A 48 3.04 -8.23 15.97
N ARG A 49 3.20 -6.97 15.53
CA ARG A 49 2.12 -6.17 14.98
C ARG A 49 1.98 -6.40 13.48
N GLN A 50 0.73 -6.48 13.04
CA GLN A 50 0.39 -6.50 11.63
C GLN A 50 -0.04 -5.10 11.18
N ILE A 51 0.55 -4.62 10.10
CA ILE A 51 0.24 -3.32 9.50
C ILE A 51 -0.10 -3.57 8.02
N GLY A 52 -1.29 -3.16 7.60
CA GLY A 52 -1.65 -3.15 6.19
C GLY A 52 -1.06 -1.92 5.51
N LEU A 53 -0.40 -2.12 4.36
CA LEU A 53 0.14 -1.03 3.54
C LEU A 53 -0.38 -1.14 2.11
N CYS A 54 -0.76 0.01 1.55
CA CYS A 54 -1.12 0.14 0.15
C CYS A 54 0.13 0.02 -0.73
N THR A 55 0.08 -0.88 -1.70
CA THR A 55 1.22 -1.20 -2.56
C THR A 55 0.76 -1.67 -3.94
N VAL A 56 1.73 -1.92 -4.80
CA VAL A 56 1.60 -2.54 -6.13
C VAL A 56 2.78 -3.48 -6.34
N ALA A 57 2.60 -4.51 -7.16
CA ALA A 57 3.71 -5.39 -7.53
C ALA A 57 4.70 -4.65 -8.43
N CYS A 58 5.97 -5.05 -8.36
CA CYS A 58 7.04 -4.46 -9.15
C CYS A 58 8.10 -5.49 -9.52
N THR A 59 8.88 -5.21 -10.55
CA THR A 59 10.13 -5.93 -10.86
C THR A 59 11.34 -5.08 -10.49
N THR A 60 11.25 -3.76 -10.69
CA THR A 60 12.28 -2.77 -10.39
C THR A 60 11.68 -1.52 -9.75
N SER A 61 12.50 -0.69 -9.10
CA SER A 61 12.04 0.59 -8.50
C SER A 61 11.48 1.57 -9.55
N ALA A 62 11.76 1.39 -10.84
CA ALA A 62 11.17 2.19 -11.91
C ALA A 62 9.68 1.89 -12.14
N ASP A 63 9.20 0.72 -11.71
CA ASP A 63 7.78 0.34 -11.80
C ASP A 63 6.95 0.99 -10.69
N CYS A 64 7.60 1.58 -9.68
CA CYS A 64 6.94 2.09 -8.50
C CYS A 64 6.43 3.52 -8.71
N PRO A 65 5.13 3.80 -8.42
CA PRO A 65 4.59 5.15 -8.47
C PRO A 65 5.30 6.07 -7.46
N ASP A 66 5.20 7.38 -7.65
CA ASP A 66 5.72 8.39 -6.71
C ASP A 66 7.18 8.13 -6.25
N HIS A 67 8.01 7.62 -7.16
CA HIS A 67 9.42 7.30 -6.91
C HIS A 67 9.66 6.31 -5.76
N GLY A 68 8.76 5.35 -5.56
CA GLY A 68 8.91 4.28 -4.58
C GLY A 68 10.14 3.38 -4.82
N VAL A 69 10.30 2.41 -3.92
CA VAL A 69 11.37 1.40 -3.99
C VAL A 69 10.74 0.02 -4.10
N CYS A 70 11.23 -0.78 -5.04
CA CYS A 70 10.80 -2.15 -5.19
C CYS A 70 11.57 -3.04 -4.20
N ILE A 71 10.85 -3.70 -3.30
CA ILE A 71 11.43 -4.56 -2.28
C ILE A 71 10.99 -6.00 -2.46
N ASN A 72 11.86 -6.94 -2.11
CA ASN A 72 11.49 -8.34 -2.01
C ASN A 72 10.93 -8.63 -0.62
N THR A 73 9.77 -9.27 -0.57
CA THR A 73 9.18 -9.69 0.71
C THR A 73 9.57 -11.13 1.00
N GLU A 74 9.83 -11.45 2.27
CA GLU A 74 10.08 -12.85 2.67
C GLU A 74 8.85 -13.75 2.47
N THR A 75 7.66 -13.16 2.30
CA THR A 75 6.43 -13.90 2.05
C THR A 75 6.34 -14.20 0.57
N ALA A 76 6.66 -15.44 0.18
CA ALA A 76 6.68 -15.86 -1.22
C ALA A 76 5.37 -15.54 -1.99
N ALA A 77 4.22 -15.56 -1.32
CA ALA A 77 2.93 -15.21 -1.92
C ALA A 77 2.78 -13.73 -2.31
N LEU A 78 3.56 -12.84 -1.68
CA LEU A 78 3.56 -11.40 -1.96
C LEU A 78 4.61 -11.03 -3.03
N GLY A 79 5.72 -11.75 -3.09
CA GLY A 79 6.79 -11.52 -4.05
C GLY A 79 7.45 -10.16 -3.85
N THR A 80 7.67 -9.42 -4.93
CA THR A 80 8.23 -8.08 -4.93
C THR A 80 7.13 -7.01 -5.00
N VAL A 81 7.23 -6.02 -4.12
CA VAL A 81 6.20 -4.97 -3.94
C VAL A 81 6.84 -3.59 -3.76
N CYS A 82 6.11 -2.55 -4.14
CA CYS A 82 6.57 -1.17 -3.97
C CYS A 82 6.29 -0.66 -2.56
N VAL A 83 7.28 -0.02 -1.95
CA VAL A 83 7.11 0.77 -0.73
C VAL A 83 7.51 2.22 -0.96
N GLN A 84 7.08 3.10 -0.07
CA GLN A 84 7.48 4.49 -0.09
C GLN A 84 9.01 4.58 0.05
N ARG A 85 9.66 5.38 -0.79
CA ARG A 85 11.07 5.75 -0.58
C ARG A 85 11.18 6.65 0.64
N CYS A 86 12.29 6.54 1.37
CA CYS A 86 12.58 7.42 2.49
C CYS A 86 14.08 7.70 2.61
N SER A 87 14.42 8.84 3.18
CA SER A 87 15.76 9.17 3.67
C SER A 87 15.88 8.91 5.17
N ASP A 88 14.78 9.11 5.91
CA ASP A 88 14.65 8.84 7.33
C ASP A 88 13.23 8.39 7.69
N ALA A 89 13.05 7.84 8.90
CA ALA A 89 11.78 7.26 9.34
C ALA A 89 10.65 8.29 9.51
N THR A 90 10.95 9.59 9.65
CA THR A 90 9.93 10.63 9.80
C THR A 90 9.23 10.98 8.48
N GLU A 91 9.83 10.63 7.34
CA GLU A 91 9.21 10.78 6.02
C GLU A 91 8.11 9.74 5.77
N CYS A 92 8.09 8.65 6.53
CA CYS A 92 7.20 7.53 6.31
C CYS A 92 5.76 7.83 6.76
N ARG A 93 4.80 7.56 5.86
CA ARG A 93 3.38 7.93 6.03
C ARG A 93 2.60 7.08 7.04
N PHE A 94 3.25 6.14 7.70
CA PHE A 94 2.62 5.27 8.69
C PHE A 94 3.47 5.20 9.96
N ALA A 95 2.80 5.18 11.12
CA ALA A 95 3.44 5.18 12.42
C ALA A 95 4.17 3.85 12.69
N GLY A 96 5.32 3.93 13.37
CA GLY A 96 6.14 2.76 13.70
C GLY A 96 6.97 2.22 12.54
N SER A 97 7.00 2.93 11.42
CA SER A 97 7.88 2.65 10.29
C SER A 97 9.35 2.85 10.65
N ILE A 98 10.20 2.11 9.96
CA ILE A 98 11.64 2.34 9.88
C ILE A 98 12.03 2.60 8.41
N CYS A 99 13.19 3.22 8.22
CA CYS A 99 13.77 3.50 6.91
C CYS A 99 15.09 2.75 6.69
N PRO A 100 15.09 1.41 6.62
CA PRO A 100 16.30 0.63 6.36
C PRO A 100 16.70 0.71 4.89
N ASN A 101 17.94 0.32 4.62
CA ASN A 101 18.33 -0.02 3.26
C ASN A 101 17.69 -1.35 2.86
N VAL A 102 16.96 -1.37 1.75
CA VAL A 102 16.09 -2.49 1.35
C VAL A 102 16.56 -3.19 0.07
N ARG A 103 17.74 -2.84 -0.46
CA ARG A 103 18.21 -3.38 -1.74
C ARG A 103 18.96 -4.72 -1.61
N PRO A 104 18.87 -5.59 -2.64
CA PRO A 104 19.76 -6.74 -2.78
C PRO A 104 21.21 -6.29 -2.98
N ALA A 105 22.16 -7.12 -2.56
CA ALA A 105 23.59 -6.88 -2.75
C ALA A 105 23.94 -6.64 -4.23
N GLY A 106 24.77 -5.63 -4.51
CA GLY A 106 25.28 -5.33 -5.86
C GLY A 106 24.57 -4.21 -6.63
N GLN A 107 23.63 -3.51 -6.02
CA GLN A 107 22.97 -2.33 -6.61
C GLN A 107 23.11 -1.08 -5.71
N PRO A 108 23.00 0.16 -6.25
CA PRO A 108 23.14 1.37 -5.43
C PRO A 108 22.10 1.40 -4.31
N SER A 109 22.53 1.71 -3.09
CA SER A 109 21.71 1.71 -1.88
C SER A 109 20.40 2.49 -2.05
N GLU A 110 19.26 1.81 -1.84
CA GLU A 110 17.93 2.43 -1.78
C GLU A 110 17.27 2.11 -0.43
N SER A 111 16.62 3.10 0.15
CA SER A 111 15.92 2.98 1.42
C SER A 111 14.41 3.12 1.24
N GLY A 112 13.65 2.31 1.97
CA GLY A 112 12.19 2.25 1.84
C GLY A 112 11.51 2.07 3.19
N CYS A 113 10.33 2.68 3.33
CA CYS A 113 9.52 2.59 4.54
C CYS A 113 8.97 1.18 4.70
N VAL A 114 9.38 0.52 5.78
CA VAL A 114 8.84 -0.80 6.18
C VAL A 114 8.38 -0.74 7.64
N PRO A 115 7.38 -1.55 8.03
CA PRO A 115 6.89 -1.59 9.39
C PRO A 115 7.83 -2.28 10.37
#